data_AF-A0A3S1PCC4-F1
#
_entry.id   AF-A0A3S1PCC4-F1
#
_cell.length_a   1.000
_cell.length_b   1.000
_cell.length_c   1.000
_cell.angle_alpha   90.00
_cell.angle_beta   90.00
_cell.angle_gamma   90.00
#
_symmetry.space_group_name_H-M   'P 1'
#
loop_
_entity.id
_entity.type
_entity.pdbx_description
1 polymer ?
#
loop_
_entity_poly.entity_id
_entity_poly.type
_entity_poly.pdbx_seq_one_letter_code
_entity_poly.pdbx_strand_id
1 'polypeptide(L)'
;LNTTRIRINSRIRRGIASATGNEARDWLSLFGSLPRPQALPADARSLAGPPSSPLEALESGEIQSIFFGPFGALGDAHMLAIQVPDGLPTAKRKTWLDFVIGKTSFGDGVPVGRAMTVAFGPNGLRRLGLEGGVDDEPLDTFPVAFREGMGTPERSRILNDTGPDAPDKWQWGSSAKPVDVVIVCYAETPALLKAEITAMKRQTAGAGMSVTAELPLKVKRDGKRAVEHFGFVDGISQPIVRGTA
;
A
#
# COMPACT_ATOMS: atom_id res chain seq x y z
N LEU A 1 10.52 -32.81 -30.43
CA LEU A 1 10.14 -32.18 -29.14
C LEU A 1 11.08 -32.71 -28.05
N ASN A 2 11.65 -31.87 -27.19
CA ASN A 2 12.46 -32.34 -26.05
C ASN A 2 11.65 -32.29 -24.74
N THR A 3 12.09 -33.05 -23.74
CA THR A 3 11.43 -33.19 -22.44
C THR A 3 11.27 -31.84 -21.73
N THR A 4 12.21 -30.93 -21.89
CA THR A 4 12.14 -29.55 -21.36
C THR A 4 10.94 -28.78 -21.92
N ARG A 5 10.72 -28.81 -23.24
CA ARG A 5 9.57 -28.14 -23.87
C ARG A 5 8.24 -28.76 -23.45
N ILE A 6 8.19 -30.08 -23.23
CA ILE A 6 7.00 -30.76 -22.72
C ILE A 6 6.68 -30.30 -21.29
N ARG A 7 7.70 -30.15 -20.43
CA ARG A 7 7.55 -29.69 -19.04
C ARG A 7 7.09 -28.23 -18.97
N ILE A 8 7.66 -27.38 -19.81
CA ILE A 8 7.26 -25.97 -19.95
C ILE A 8 5.79 -25.89 -20.39
N ASN A 9 5.40 -26.57 -21.46
CA ASN A 9 4.01 -26.58 -21.94
C ASN A 9 3.02 -27.14 -20.90
N SER A 10 3.44 -28.14 -20.11
CA SER A 10 2.63 -28.68 -19.02
C SER A 10 2.43 -27.68 -17.87
N ARG A 11 3.48 -26.94 -17.49
CA ARG A 11 3.39 -25.86 -16.48
C ARG A 11 2.50 -24.72 -16.95
N ILE A 12 2.63 -24.32 -18.22
CA ILE A 12 1.80 -23.30 -18.86
C ILE A 12 0.33 -23.72 -18.85
N ARG A 13 0.00 -24.93 -19.32
CA ARG A 13 -1.38 -25.44 -19.32
C ARG A 13 -1.97 -25.54 -17.93
N ARG A 14 -1.16 -25.96 -16.95
CA ARG A 14 -1.59 -26.06 -15.55
C ARG A 14 -1.90 -24.68 -14.98
N GLY A 15 -1.04 -23.70 -15.23
CA GLY A 15 -1.24 -22.31 -14.84
C GLY A 15 -2.51 -21.70 -15.45
N ILE A 16 -2.77 -21.93 -16.75
CA ILE A 16 -4.01 -21.47 -17.42
C ILE A 16 -5.24 -22.15 -16.82
N ALA A 17 -5.20 -23.45 -16.56
CA ALA A 17 -6.35 -24.22 -16.08
C ALA A 17 -6.70 -23.95 -14.62
N SER A 18 -5.73 -23.49 -13.81
CA SER A 18 -5.93 -23.12 -12.40
C SER A 18 -6.04 -21.62 -12.17
N ALA A 19 -5.84 -20.80 -13.20
CA ALA A 19 -5.79 -19.34 -13.07
C ALA A 19 -7.16 -18.77 -12.67
N THR A 20 -7.17 -17.97 -11.63
CA THR A 20 -8.33 -17.16 -11.24
C THR A 20 -8.12 -15.71 -11.67
N GLY A 21 -9.17 -15.06 -12.19
CA GLY A 21 -9.23 -13.62 -12.51
C GLY A 21 -7.94 -12.99 -13.06
N ASN A 22 -7.10 -12.49 -12.14
CA ASN A 22 -5.85 -11.78 -12.41
C ASN A 22 -4.75 -12.68 -13.00
N GLU A 23 -4.64 -13.93 -12.55
CA GLU A 23 -3.63 -14.88 -13.06
C GLU A 23 -3.86 -15.19 -14.55
N ALA A 24 -5.12 -15.17 -15.01
CA ALA A 24 -5.46 -15.44 -16.40
C ALA A 24 -5.00 -14.31 -17.34
N ARG A 25 -4.99 -13.05 -16.86
CA ARG A 25 -4.50 -11.89 -17.61
C ARG A 25 -2.97 -11.90 -17.73
N ASP A 26 -2.27 -12.23 -16.66
CA ASP A 26 -0.81 -12.40 -16.68
C ASP A 26 -0.39 -13.51 -17.63
N TRP A 27 -1.09 -14.65 -17.59
CA TRP A 27 -0.89 -15.74 -18.55
C TRP A 27 -1.12 -15.28 -19.99
N LEU A 28 -2.17 -14.50 -20.26
CA LEU A 28 -2.48 -14.00 -21.61
C LEU A 28 -1.38 -13.07 -22.15
N SER A 29 -0.78 -12.25 -21.29
CA SER A 29 0.31 -11.33 -21.65
C SER A 29 1.56 -12.05 -22.16
N LEU A 30 1.79 -13.29 -21.70
CA LEU A 30 2.93 -14.12 -22.10
C LEU A 30 2.76 -14.78 -23.48
N PHE A 31 1.58 -14.68 -24.11
CA PHE A 31 1.27 -15.32 -25.39
C PHE A 31 1.29 -14.39 -26.61
N GLY A 32 1.77 -13.15 -26.47
CA GLY A 32 1.91 -12.21 -27.59
C GLY A 32 3.36 -11.98 -27.99
N SER A 33 3.64 -11.92 -29.29
CA SER A 33 4.87 -11.33 -29.85
C SER A 33 4.71 -9.81 -30.09
N LEU A 34 3.94 -9.12 -29.26
CA LEU A 34 3.74 -7.68 -29.40
C LEU A 34 4.99 -6.95 -28.87
N PRO A 35 5.66 -6.11 -29.68
CA PRO A 35 6.75 -5.28 -29.21
C PRO A 35 6.26 -4.36 -28.08
N ARG A 36 7.04 -4.30 -26.99
CA ARG A 36 6.86 -3.30 -25.93
C ARG A 36 6.84 -1.90 -26.58
N PRO A 37 5.75 -1.11 -26.48
CA PRO A 37 5.69 0.17 -27.16
C PRO A 37 6.79 1.11 -26.66
N GLN A 38 7.71 1.50 -27.55
CA GLN A 38 8.64 2.59 -27.27
C GLN A 38 7.89 3.91 -27.45
N ALA A 39 7.99 4.81 -26.46
CA ALA A 39 7.40 6.14 -26.53
C ALA A 39 8.06 6.95 -27.66
N LEU A 40 7.30 7.32 -28.69
CA LEU A 40 7.76 8.25 -29.72
C LEU A 40 7.58 9.71 -29.26
N PRO A 41 8.51 10.62 -29.57
CA PRO A 41 8.36 12.06 -29.29
C PRO A 41 7.17 12.67 -30.06
N ALA A 42 6.54 13.67 -29.45
CA ALA A 42 5.21 14.19 -29.78
C ALA A 42 5.03 14.92 -31.13
N ASP A 43 6.01 14.88 -32.03
CA ASP A 43 6.10 15.87 -33.12
C ASP A 43 5.92 15.27 -34.52
N ALA A 44 5.58 13.98 -34.63
CA ALA A 44 5.27 13.36 -35.93
C ALA A 44 3.77 13.43 -36.22
N ARG A 45 3.34 14.43 -37.00
CA ARG A 45 2.04 14.38 -37.69
C ARG A 45 2.02 13.13 -38.57
N SER A 46 1.20 12.13 -38.22
CA SER A 46 1.00 10.96 -39.06
C SER A 46 -0.47 10.59 -39.17
N LEU A 47 -0.80 10.18 -40.40
CA LEU A 47 -2.05 9.68 -40.93
C LEU A 47 -2.68 8.62 -40.01
N ALA A 48 -4.02 8.55 -40.03
CA ALA A 48 -4.86 7.66 -39.22
C ALA A 48 -4.22 6.27 -39.00
N GLY A 49 -3.58 6.11 -37.84
CA GLY A 49 -3.09 4.84 -37.34
C GLY A 49 -4.24 4.02 -36.75
N PRO A 50 -4.03 2.70 -36.55
CA PRO A 50 -5.01 1.85 -35.87
C PRO A 50 -5.33 2.44 -34.48
N PRO A 51 -6.52 2.16 -33.92
CA PRO A 51 -6.91 2.72 -32.63
C PRO A 51 -5.77 2.49 -31.64
N SER A 52 -5.31 3.57 -31.01
CA SER A 52 -4.35 3.50 -29.92
C SER A 52 -4.84 2.43 -28.95
N SER A 53 -4.07 1.35 -28.80
CA SER A 53 -4.30 0.37 -27.74
C SER A 53 -4.54 1.16 -26.45
N PRO A 54 -5.54 0.81 -25.63
CA PRO A 54 -5.84 1.57 -24.45
C PRO A 54 -4.55 1.71 -23.65
N LEU A 55 -4.26 2.96 -23.25
CA LEU A 55 -3.29 3.25 -22.19
C LEU A 55 -3.41 2.15 -21.13
N GLU A 56 -2.28 1.61 -20.69
CA GLU A 56 -2.19 0.68 -19.56
C GLU A 56 -3.11 1.21 -18.45
N ALA A 57 -4.32 0.67 -18.39
CA ALA A 57 -5.36 1.23 -17.54
C ALA A 57 -5.00 0.83 -16.13
N LEU A 58 -4.91 1.82 -15.24
CA LEU A 58 -4.64 1.54 -13.84
C LEU A 58 -5.74 0.62 -13.31
N GLU A 59 -5.34 -0.44 -12.60
CA GLU A 59 -6.28 -1.33 -11.91
C GLU A 59 -6.78 -0.62 -10.65
N SER A 60 -7.66 0.38 -10.83
CA SER A 60 -8.09 1.28 -9.77
C SER A 60 -8.65 0.55 -8.55
N GLY A 61 -9.37 -0.56 -8.75
CA GLY A 61 -9.92 -1.38 -7.66
C GLY A 61 -8.89 -2.13 -6.81
N GLU A 62 -7.64 -2.23 -7.28
CA GLU A 62 -6.53 -2.84 -6.55
C GLU A 62 -5.59 -1.78 -5.93
N ILE A 63 -5.80 -0.51 -6.28
CA ILE A 63 -5.00 0.62 -5.80
C ILE A 63 -5.79 1.38 -4.73
N GLN A 64 -5.21 1.57 -3.55
CA GLN A 64 -5.87 2.33 -2.48
C GLN A 64 -6.18 3.77 -2.91
N SER A 65 -7.36 4.28 -2.56
CA SER A 65 -7.91 5.55 -3.06
C SER A 65 -6.99 6.76 -2.84
N ILE A 66 -6.14 6.73 -1.78
CA ILE A 66 -5.21 7.81 -1.44
C ILE A 66 -4.19 8.11 -2.56
N PHE A 67 -3.93 7.14 -3.43
CA PHE A 67 -3.08 7.32 -4.61
C PHE A 67 -3.69 8.29 -5.63
N PHE A 68 -5.02 8.27 -5.79
CA PHE A 68 -5.73 9.05 -6.80
C PHE A 68 -6.05 10.48 -6.33
N GLY A 69 -6.04 10.71 -5.02
CA GLY A 69 -6.25 12.05 -4.49
C GLY A 69 -6.49 12.08 -2.97
N PRO A 70 -6.50 13.29 -2.40
CA PRO A 70 -6.71 13.49 -0.98
C PRO A 70 -8.18 13.30 -0.59
N PHE A 71 -8.42 12.84 0.63
CA PHE A 71 -9.77 12.71 1.20
C PHE A 71 -10.32 14.05 1.75
N GLY A 72 -10.25 15.14 0.98
CA GLY A 72 -10.50 16.49 1.48
C GLY A 72 -11.87 16.72 2.15
N ALA A 73 -12.91 15.99 1.74
CA ALA A 73 -14.24 16.02 2.37
C ALA A 73 -14.32 15.25 3.70
N LEU A 74 -13.35 14.37 3.98
CA LEU A 74 -13.22 13.61 5.22
C LEU A 74 -12.26 14.35 6.16
N GLY A 75 -12.78 15.42 6.78
CA GLY A 75 -11.98 16.40 7.53
C GLY A 75 -11.37 15.89 8.83
N ASP A 76 -11.77 14.71 9.32
CA ASP A 76 -11.26 14.09 10.53
C ASP A 76 -10.51 12.79 10.21
N ALA A 77 -9.30 12.64 10.76
CA ALA A 77 -8.52 11.43 10.58
C ALA A 77 -7.74 11.00 11.83
N HIS A 78 -7.43 9.70 11.90
CA HIS A 78 -6.69 9.11 13.01
C HIS A 78 -5.84 7.93 12.53
N MET A 79 -4.57 7.94 12.94
CA MET A 79 -3.62 6.87 12.65
C MET A 79 -3.57 5.89 13.81
N LEU A 80 -3.57 4.59 13.51
CA LEU A 80 -3.26 3.50 14.43
C LEU A 80 -2.00 2.78 13.94
N ALA A 81 -0.99 2.70 14.80
CA ALA A 81 0.21 1.90 14.58
C ALA A 81 0.05 0.59 15.35
N ILE A 82 0.23 -0.53 14.66
CA ILE A 82 -0.07 -1.86 15.15
C ILE A 82 1.19 -2.71 15.12
N GLN A 83 1.41 -3.43 16.21
CA GLN A 83 2.41 -4.49 16.30
C GLN A 83 1.71 -5.85 16.20
N VAL A 84 2.25 -6.70 15.34
CA VAL A 84 1.82 -8.08 15.16
C VAL A 84 2.75 -8.97 16.01
N PRO A 85 2.22 -9.83 16.91
CA PRO A 85 3.07 -10.75 17.65
C PRO A 85 3.60 -11.86 16.73
N ASP A 86 4.73 -12.44 17.12
CA ASP A 86 5.23 -13.64 16.45
C ASP A 86 4.30 -14.85 16.70
N GLY A 87 4.22 -15.75 15.73
CA GLY A 87 3.45 -16.99 15.87
C GLY A 87 1.93 -16.82 15.89
N LEU A 88 1.39 -15.69 15.41
CA LEU A 88 -0.06 -15.48 15.38
C LEU A 88 -0.76 -16.56 14.52
N PRO A 89 -1.81 -17.25 15.02
CA PRO A 89 -2.46 -18.31 14.27
C PRO A 89 -2.95 -17.84 12.89
N THR A 90 -2.69 -18.64 11.84
CA THR A 90 -3.06 -18.33 10.46
C THR A 90 -4.53 -17.95 10.30
N ALA A 91 -5.44 -18.62 11.01
CA ALA A 91 -6.85 -18.29 10.99
C ALA A 91 -7.12 -16.85 11.48
N LYS A 92 -6.48 -16.42 12.58
CA LYS A 92 -6.62 -15.05 13.11
C LYS A 92 -6.02 -14.01 12.17
N ARG A 93 -4.85 -14.32 11.57
CA ARG A 93 -4.21 -13.46 10.55
C ARG A 93 -5.17 -13.20 9.37
N LYS A 94 -5.73 -14.28 8.81
CA LYS A 94 -6.68 -14.20 7.69
C LYS A 94 -7.95 -13.43 8.05
N THR A 95 -8.63 -13.79 9.15
CA THR A 95 -9.84 -13.07 9.58
C THR A 95 -9.60 -11.57 9.76
N TRP A 96 -8.46 -11.20 10.33
CA TRP A 96 -8.11 -9.79 10.53
C TRP A 96 -7.80 -9.08 9.21
N LEU A 97 -7.05 -9.72 8.30
CA LEU A 97 -6.78 -9.17 6.96
C LEU A 97 -8.07 -9.01 6.15
N ASP A 98 -8.99 -9.97 6.19
CA ASP A 98 -10.30 -9.88 5.53
C ASP A 98 -11.09 -8.67 6.04
N PHE A 99 -11.07 -8.44 7.36
CA PHE A 99 -11.70 -7.27 7.97
C PHE A 99 -11.02 -5.96 7.52
N VAL A 100 -9.69 -5.91 7.49
CA VAL A 100 -8.93 -4.74 7.04
C VAL A 100 -9.23 -4.45 5.57
N ILE A 101 -9.14 -5.44 4.69
CA ILE A 101 -9.41 -5.27 3.26
C ILE A 101 -10.87 -4.84 3.01
N GLY A 102 -11.84 -5.43 3.71
CA GLY A 102 -13.24 -4.99 3.61
C GLY A 102 -13.49 -3.55 4.07
N LYS A 103 -12.55 -2.96 4.81
CA LYS A 103 -12.58 -1.56 5.24
C LYS A 103 -11.67 -0.65 4.41
N THR A 104 -10.63 -1.16 3.75
CA THR A 104 -9.73 -0.36 2.92
C THR A 104 -10.49 0.25 1.74
N SER A 105 -10.16 1.51 1.42
CA SER A 105 -10.76 2.22 0.29
C SER A 105 -9.88 2.10 -0.94
N PHE A 106 -10.46 1.68 -2.06
CA PHE A 106 -9.80 1.48 -3.35
C PHE A 106 -10.33 2.46 -4.40
N GLY A 107 -9.62 2.60 -5.52
CA GLY A 107 -9.83 3.60 -6.57
C GLY A 107 -11.08 3.44 -7.42
N ASP A 108 -12.02 2.55 -7.07
CA ASP A 108 -13.29 2.35 -7.81
C ASP A 108 -14.27 3.53 -7.70
N GLY A 109 -13.93 4.54 -6.89
CA GLY A 109 -14.68 5.77 -6.78
C GLY A 109 -14.12 6.67 -5.69
N VAL A 110 -14.68 7.88 -5.59
CA VAL A 110 -14.38 8.83 -4.50
C VAL A 110 -15.07 8.33 -3.22
N PRO A 111 -14.32 8.02 -2.14
CA PRO A 111 -14.94 7.57 -0.89
C PRO A 111 -15.88 8.63 -0.29
N VAL A 112 -17.06 8.20 0.17
CA VAL A 112 -18.09 9.06 0.78
C VAL A 112 -18.27 8.68 2.24
N GLY A 113 -18.32 9.67 3.13
CA GLY A 113 -18.53 9.52 4.57
C GLY A 113 -17.34 8.97 5.36
N ARG A 114 -16.60 7.99 4.81
CA ARG A 114 -15.38 7.42 5.41
C ARG A 114 -14.41 6.88 4.37
N ALA A 115 -13.13 6.82 4.74
CA ALA A 115 -12.09 6.13 3.98
C ALA A 115 -11.11 5.46 4.95
N MET A 116 -10.40 4.44 4.47
CA MET A 116 -9.32 3.82 5.23
C MET A 116 -8.15 3.48 4.31
N THR A 117 -6.95 3.77 4.77
CA THR A 117 -5.70 3.32 4.14
C THR A 117 -4.95 2.40 5.08
N VAL A 118 -4.18 1.48 4.50
CA VAL A 118 -3.34 0.54 5.23
C VAL A 118 -1.96 0.44 4.58
N ALA A 119 -0.93 0.40 5.41
CA ALA A 119 0.46 0.18 4.99
C ALA A 119 1.10 -0.87 5.90
N PHE A 120 1.96 -1.70 5.31
CA PHE A 120 2.63 -2.80 5.99
C PHE A 120 4.14 -2.57 5.98
N GLY A 121 4.78 -2.78 7.13
CA GLY A 121 6.24 -2.84 7.24
C GLY A 121 6.78 -4.22 6.82
N PRO A 122 8.11 -4.37 6.63
CA PRO A 122 8.72 -5.62 6.19
C PRO A 122 8.47 -6.77 7.17
N ASN A 123 8.60 -6.52 8.47
CA ASN A 123 8.32 -7.53 9.50
C ASN A 123 6.83 -7.83 9.61
N GLY A 124 5.96 -6.84 9.37
CA GLY A 124 4.52 -7.03 9.32
C GLY A 124 4.10 -7.97 8.20
N LEU A 125 4.65 -7.80 7.00
CA LEU A 125 4.41 -8.71 5.88
C LEU A 125 4.79 -10.16 6.24
N ARG A 126 6.00 -10.38 6.77
CA ARG A 126 6.43 -11.71 7.23
C ARG A 126 5.49 -12.30 8.28
N ARG A 127 5.23 -11.56 9.35
CA ARG A 127 4.36 -12.01 10.46
C ARG A 127 2.94 -12.30 9.99
N LEU A 128 2.44 -11.57 8.99
CA LEU A 128 1.11 -11.77 8.41
C LEU A 128 1.07 -12.89 7.35
N GLY A 129 2.21 -13.49 7.00
CA GLY A 129 2.28 -14.71 6.21
C GLY A 129 2.94 -14.56 4.84
N LEU A 130 3.61 -13.44 4.55
CA LEU A 130 4.53 -13.32 3.41
C LEU A 130 5.85 -14.01 3.75
N GLU A 131 5.80 -15.33 3.84
CA GLU A 131 6.94 -16.19 4.14
C GLU A 131 7.48 -16.78 2.82
N GLY A 132 8.80 -16.87 2.74
CA GLY A 132 9.49 -17.46 1.60
C GLY A 132 9.50 -18.98 1.57
N GLY A 133 9.83 -19.52 0.41
CA GLY A 133 10.23 -20.92 0.27
C GLY A 133 11.69 -21.12 0.66
N VAL A 134 12.19 -22.35 0.54
CA VAL A 134 13.61 -22.67 0.83
C VAL A 134 14.58 -21.86 -0.07
N ASP A 135 14.15 -21.52 -1.28
CA ASP A 135 14.98 -20.88 -2.31
C ASP A 135 14.48 -19.47 -2.73
N ASP A 136 13.45 -18.93 -2.07
CA ASP A 136 12.83 -17.66 -2.46
C ASP A 136 12.45 -16.85 -1.22
N GLU A 137 12.96 -15.63 -1.10
CA GLU A 137 12.61 -14.67 -0.06
C GLU A 137 11.77 -13.55 -0.69
N PRO A 138 10.44 -13.55 -0.53
CA PRO A 138 9.55 -12.59 -1.16
C PRO A 138 9.86 -11.13 -0.80
N LEU A 139 10.47 -10.87 0.37
CA LEU A 139 10.88 -9.52 0.70
C LEU A 139 12.01 -8.99 -0.20
N ASP A 140 12.81 -9.85 -0.84
CA ASP A 140 13.93 -9.42 -1.68
C ASP A 140 13.48 -8.67 -2.95
N THR A 141 12.21 -8.77 -3.33
CA THR A 141 11.62 -7.96 -4.41
C THR A 141 11.37 -6.51 -4.00
N PHE A 142 11.43 -6.19 -2.70
CA PHE A 142 11.22 -4.84 -2.18
C PHE A 142 12.55 -4.05 -2.11
N PRO A 143 12.49 -2.71 -2.21
CA PRO A 143 13.66 -1.85 -2.05
C PRO A 143 14.42 -2.13 -0.76
N VAL A 144 15.75 -2.08 -0.81
CA VAL A 144 16.63 -2.30 0.35
C VAL A 144 16.23 -1.42 1.53
N ALA A 145 15.93 -0.14 1.29
CA ALA A 145 15.50 0.80 2.31
C ALA A 145 14.21 0.37 3.04
N PHE A 146 13.28 -0.29 2.33
CA PHE A 146 12.07 -0.83 2.92
C PHE A 146 12.38 -2.06 3.78
N ARG A 147 13.20 -2.99 3.25
CA ARG A 147 13.61 -4.21 3.97
C ARG A 147 14.37 -3.92 5.26
N GLU A 148 15.27 -2.94 5.24
CA GLU A 148 16.04 -2.52 6.42
C GLU A 148 15.15 -1.89 7.50
N GLY A 149 14.15 -1.11 7.09
CA GLY A 149 13.30 -0.33 8.00
C GLY A 149 13.98 0.96 8.49
N MET A 150 13.19 1.95 8.91
CA MET A 150 13.70 3.31 9.17
C MET A 150 14.57 3.44 10.43
N GLY A 151 14.35 2.61 11.45
CA GLY A 151 14.99 2.75 12.76
C GLY A 151 16.36 2.09 12.91
N THR A 152 17.01 1.67 11.82
CA THR A 152 18.33 1.00 11.88
C THR A 152 19.48 2.01 12.00
N PRO A 153 20.64 1.61 12.56
CA PRO A 153 21.83 2.47 12.61
C PRO A 153 22.29 2.95 11.22
N GLU A 154 22.16 2.12 10.19
CA GLU A 154 22.49 2.44 8.81
C GLU A 154 21.60 3.55 8.26
N ARG A 155 20.28 3.43 8.43
CA ARG A 155 19.31 4.45 7.98
C ARG A 155 19.43 5.74 8.76
N SER A 156 19.69 5.67 10.06
CA SER A 156 19.90 6.84 10.92
C SER A 156 21.09 7.69 10.45
N ARG A 157 22.19 7.07 10.01
CA ARG A 157 23.34 7.79 9.44
C ARG A 157 23.01 8.48 8.12
N ILE A 158 22.19 7.84 7.28
CA ILE A 158 21.78 8.41 5.98
C ILE A 158 20.82 9.59 6.15
N LEU A 159 19.87 9.46 7.08
CA LEU A 159 18.83 10.47 7.35
C LEU A 159 19.27 11.55 8.36
N ASN A 160 20.42 11.33 9.01
CA ASN A 160 20.97 12.17 10.06
C ASN A 160 20.11 12.23 11.34
N ASP A 161 19.36 11.17 11.62
CA ASP A 161 18.59 10.98 12.85
C ASP A 161 19.54 10.55 13.99
N THR A 162 20.16 11.54 14.63
CA THR A 162 21.19 11.32 15.67
C THR A 162 20.92 12.15 16.92
N GLY A 163 21.63 11.85 18.01
CA GLY A 163 21.51 12.63 19.24
C GLY A 163 20.08 12.55 19.81
N PRO A 164 19.38 13.69 20.06
CA PRO A 164 17.98 13.70 20.51
C PRO A 164 16.99 13.04 19.54
N ASP A 165 17.31 12.99 18.25
CA ASP A 165 16.43 12.49 17.19
C ASP A 165 16.71 11.03 16.83
N ALA A 166 17.63 10.37 17.53
CA ALA A 166 18.00 8.97 17.29
C ALA A 166 16.80 8.01 17.50
N PRO A 167 16.73 6.87 16.76
CA PRO A 167 15.57 5.97 16.82
C PRO A 167 15.23 5.40 18.20
N ASP A 168 16.21 5.23 19.08
CA ASP A 168 15.98 4.77 20.46
C ASP A 168 15.07 5.74 21.25
N LYS A 169 15.04 7.02 20.85
CA LYS A 169 14.21 8.07 21.46
C LYS A 169 12.86 8.25 20.76
N TRP A 170 12.65 7.64 19.59
CA TRP A 170 11.38 7.74 18.89
C TRP A 170 10.23 7.20 19.73
N GLN A 171 9.05 7.78 19.56
CA GLN A 171 7.85 7.34 20.29
C GLN A 171 7.36 5.97 19.79
N TRP A 172 7.60 5.65 18.52
CA TRP A 172 7.25 4.39 17.86
C TRP A 172 8.08 4.19 16.59
N GLY A 173 8.07 2.99 16.02
CA GLY A 173 8.71 2.68 14.73
C GLY A 173 10.21 2.35 14.81
N SER A 174 10.79 2.39 16.00
CA SER A 174 12.17 1.94 16.24
C SER A 174 12.24 0.47 16.62
N SER A 175 13.44 -0.12 16.62
CA SER A 175 13.63 -1.52 17.01
C SER A 175 13.17 -1.82 18.43
N ALA A 176 13.22 -0.84 19.34
CA ALA A 176 12.73 -0.96 20.71
C ALA A 176 11.19 -0.78 20.82
N LYS A 177 10.57 -0.14 19.82
CA LYS A 177 9.12 0.15 19.78
C LYS A 177 8.57 -0.21 18.39
N PRO A 178 8.63 -1.49 17.99
CA PRO A 178 8.37 -1.91 16.63
C PRO A 178 6.91 -1.70 16.24
N VAL A 179 6.71 -1.41 14.96
CA VAL A 179 5.40 -1.26 14.32
C VAL A 179 5.44 -2.05 13.02
N ASP A 180 4.40 -2.85 12.79
CA ASP A 180 4.29 -3.78 11.68
C ASP A 180 3.25 -3.32 10.65
N VAL A 181 2.22 -2.59 11.10
CA VAL A 181 1.15 -2.07 10.25
C VAL A 181 0.78 -0.65 10.69
N VAL A 182 0.50 0.22 9.73
CA VAL A 182 -0.15 1.51 9.95
C VAL A 182 -1.49 1.52 9.26
N ILE A 183 -2.53 1.91 9.98
CA ILE A 183 -3.88 2.13 9.44
C ILE A 183 -4.24 3.58 9.69
N VAL A 184 -4.75 4.26 8.65
CA VAL A 184 -5.31 5.61 8.81
C VAL A 184 -6.79 5.57 8.49
N CYS A 185 -7.59 5.92 9.49
CA CYS A 185 -9.03 6.06 9.36
C CYS A 185 -9.37 7.52 9.07
N TYR A 186 -10.23 7.76 8.09
CA TYR A 186 -10.78 9.07 7.74
C TYR A 186 -12.30 9.02 7.85
N ALA A 187 -12.92 10.10 8.33
CA ALA A 187 -14.37 10.24 8.28
C ALA A 187 -14.79 11.71 8.11
N GLU A 188 -16.02 11.88 7.65
CA GLU A 188 -16.68 13.18 7.52
C GLU A 188 -17.01 13.80 8.88
N THR A 189 -17.25 12.98 9.90
CA THR A 189 -17.60 13.46 11.23
C THR A 189 -16.78 12.79 12.34
N PRO A 190 -16.55 13.48 13.48
CA PRO A 190 -15.84 12.89 14.61
C PRO A 190 -16.54 11.66 15.20
N ALA A 191 -17.87 11.59 15.15
CA ALA A 191 -18.65 10.46 15.65
C ALA A 191 -18.42 9.20 14.80
N LEU A 192 -18.43 9.35 13.47
CA LEU A 192 -18.11 8.27 12.54
C LEU A 192 -16.66 7.81 12.72
N LEU A 193 -15.71 8.76 12.79
CA LEU A 193 -14.30 8.44 13.01
C LEU A 193 -14.10 7.64 14.30
N LYS A 194 -14.73 8.06 15.40
CA LYS A 194 -14.66 7.36 16.69
C LYS A 194 -15.20 5.94 16.59
N ALA A 195 -16.31 5.73 15.86
CA ALA A 195 -16.88 4.41 15.65
C ALA A 195 -15.92 3.50 14.85
N GLU A 196 -15.31 4.02 13.78
CA GLU A 196 -14.33 3.29 12.97
C GLU A 196 -13.09 2.91 13.81
N ILE A 197 -12.48 3.85 14.53
CA ILE A 197 -11.34 3.57 15.41
C ILE A 197 -11.69 2.51 16.46
N THR A 198 -12.87 2.61 17.09
CA THR A 198 -13.30 1.65 18.11
C THR A 198 -13.47 0.25 17.53
N ALA A 199 -14.05 0.14 16.34
CA ALA A 199 -14.18 -1.13 15.64
C ALA A 199 -12.81 -1.70 15.26
N MET A 200 -11.92 -0.89 14.69
CA MET A 200 -10.56 -1.29 14.32
C MET A 200 -9.77 -1.80 15.54
N LYS A 201 -9.75 -1.04 16.63
CA LYS A 201 -9.09 -1.45 17.88
C LYS A 201 -9.62 -2.77 18.42
N ARG A 202 -10.94 -2.93 18.45
CA ARG A 202 -11.58 -4.16 18.95
C ARG A 202 -11.18 -5.36 18.09
N GLN A 203 -11.18 -5.23 16.77
CA GLN A 203 -10.80 -6.34 15.88
C GLN A 203 -9.30 -6.65 15.96
N THR A 204 -8.45 -5.64 16.02
CA THR A 204 -7.00 -5.80 16.21
C THR A 204 -6.69 -6.51 17.53
N ALA A 205 -7.28 -6.07 18.65
CA ALA A 205 -7.11 -6.72 19.94
C ALA A 205 -7.69 -8.15 19.96
N GLY A 206 -8.85 -8.39 19.35
CA GLY A 206 -9.46 -9.71 19.22
C GLY A 206 -8.62 -10.69 18.40
N ALA A 207 -7.90 -10.18 17.40
CA ALA A 207 -6.92 -10.94 16.63
C ALA A 207 -5.64 -11.26 17.44
N GLY A 208 -5.43 -10.63 18.60
CA GLY A 208 -4.23 -10.79 19.43
C GLY A 208 -3.09 -9.83 19.07
N MET A 209 -3.36 -8.80 18.27
CA MET A 209 -2.41 -7.74 17.93
C MET A 209 -2.57 -6.54 18.87
N SER A 210 -1.54 -5.69 18.93
CA SER A 210 -1.52 -4.54 19.84
C SER A 210 -1.43 -3.24 19.06
N VAL A 211 -2.24 -2.25 19.44
CA VAL A 211 -2.06 -0.86 19.00
C VAL A 211 -0.98 -0.24 19.90
N THR A 212 0.15 0.14 19.33
CA THR A 212 1.34 0.62 20.07
C THR A 212 1.52 2.12 20.02
N ALA A 213 0.95 2.78 19.00
CA ALA A 213 0.87 4.24 18.93
C ALA A 213 -0.38 4.69 18.18
N GLU A 214 -0.81 5.90 18.49
CA GLU A 214 -1.99 6.52 17.91
C GLU A 214 -1.74 8.01 17.69
N LEU A 215 -2.27 8.55 16.60
CA LEU A 215 -2.07 9.96 16.28
C LEU A 215 -3.35 10.56 15.67
N PRO A 216 -3.97 11.57 16.31
CA PRO A 216 -5.00 12.35 15.64
C PRO A 216 -4.38 13.18 14.51
N LEU A 217 -4.92 13.06 13.31
CA LEU A 217 -4.44 13.77 12.14
C LEU A 217 -5.37 14.95 11.88
N LYS A 218 -4.94 16.14 12.29
CA LYS A 218 -5.69 17.38 12.11
C LYS A 218 -4.94 18.31 11.17
N VAL A 219 -5.64 18.80 10.14
CA VAL A 219 -5.10 19.75 9.19
C VAL A 219 -5.44 21.17 9.63
N LYS A 220 -4.44 22.00 9.84
CA LYS A 220 -4.64 23.45 10.06
C LYS A 220 -4.97 24.09 8.72
N ARG A 221 -5.99 24.94 8.70
CA ARG A 221 -6.46 25.62 7.47
C ARG A 221 -6.55 27.12 7.66
N ASP A 222 -6.20 27.85 6.61
CA ASP A 222 -6.50 29.27 6.43
C ASP A 222 -7.44 29.42 5.22
N GLY A 223 -8.73 29.61 5.50
CA GLY A 223 -9.79 29.49 4.51
C GLY A 223 -9.80 28.10 3.87
N LYS A 224 -9.62 28.03 2.55
CA LYS A 224 -9.56 26.76 1.80
C LYS A 224 -8.17 26.12 1.78
N ARG A 225 -7.13 26.84 2.20
CA ARG A 225 -5.73 26.38 2.08
C ARG A 225 -5.33 25.57 3.30
N ALA A 226 -4.67 24.43 3.08
CA ALA A 226 -3.96 23.74 4.15
C ALA A 226 -2.66 24.49 4.44
N VAL A 227 -2.39 24.72 5.72
CA VAL A 227 -1.17 25.38 6.18
C VAL A 227 -0.45 24.51 7.18
N GLU A 228 0.87 24.44 7.09
CA GLU A 228 1.68 23.73 8.07
C GLU A 228 1.90 24.61 9.33
N HIS A 229 2.62 24.10 10.32
CA HIS A 229 2.69 24.71 11.64
C HIS A 229 3.51 26.02 11.67
N PHE A 230 4.48 26.19 10.78
CA PHE A 230 5.25 27.42 10.59
C PHE A 230 4.48 28.52 9.84
N GLY A 231 3.31 28.21 9.26
CA GLY A 231 2.39 29.16 8.63
C GLY A 231 2.43 29.21 7.10
N PHE A 232 3.17 28.31 6.45
CA PHE A 232 3.25 28.22 4.99
C PHE A 232 2.13 27.33 4.43
N VAL A 233 1.69 27.65 3.22
CA VAL A 233 0.74 26.81 2.48
C VAL A 233 1.48 25.56 2.01
N ASP A 234 0.90 24.39 2.26
CA ASP A 234 1.48 23.09 1.91
C ASP A 234 0.60 22.33 0.90
N GLY A 235 1.18 21.32 0.24
CA GLY A 235 0.50 20.47 -0.73
C GLY A 235 0.28 21.10 -2.11
N ILE A 236 1.03 22.15 -2.47
CA ILE A 236 0.87 22.89 -3.74
C ILE A 236 1.39 22.09 -4.94
N SER A 237 2.59 21.51 -4.83
CA SER A 237 3.25 20.80 -5.93
C SER A 237 3.15 19.30 -5.71
N GLN A 238 2.36 18.62 -6.55
CA GLN A 238 2.20 17.17 -6.54
C GLN A 238 2.39 16.63 -7.97
N PRO A 239 3.04 15.48 -8.14
CA PRO A 239 3.13 14.86 -9.46
C PRO A 239 1.74 14.42 -9.92
N ILE A 240 1.40 14.74 -11.16
CA ILE A 240 0.20 14.18 -11.81
C ILE A 240 0.61 12.86 -12.44
N VAL A 241 0.06 11.77 -11.93
CA VAL A 241 0.32 10.43 -12.46
C VAL A 241 -0.51 10.23 -13.73
N ARG A 242 0.11 9.71 -14.78
CA ARG A 242 -0.61 9.36 -16.01
C ARG A 242 -1.62 8.25 -15.69
N GLY A 243 -2.88 8.44 -16.10
CA GLY A 243 -3.95 7.46 -15.93
C GLY A 243 -4.83 7.66 -14.70
N THR A 244 -4.60 8.69 -13.89
CA THR A 244 -5.42 9.01 -12.69
C THR A 244 -6.43 10.15 -12.93
N ALA A 245 -6.70 10.51 -14.18
CA ALA A 245 -7.53 11.66 -14.58
C ALA A 245 -8.88 11.21 -15.12
#